data_AF-A0A6I6W4Q2-F1
#
_entry.id   AF-A0A6I6W4Q2-F1
#
_cell.length_a   1.000
_cell.length_b   1.000
_cell.length_c   1.000
_cell.angle_alpha   90.00
_cell.angle_beta   90.00
_cell.angle_gamma   90.00
#
_symmetry.space_group_name_H-M   'P 1'
#
loop_
_entity.id
_entity.type
_entity.pdbx_description
1 polymer ?
#
loop_
_entity_poly.entity_id
_entity_poly.type
_entity_poly.pdbx_seq_one_letter_code
_entity_poly.pdbx_strand_id
1 'polypeptide(L)'
;MRMPPAPSMPDRDVIRVIVADENLYRTMELFHELARQNGISKTSVGAGKPYVADYNTPEQKVWPVSIKFFPDRPDDTFTPVHLENVNNFGKQVNEALSRAGIVKVIPVD
;
A
#
# COMPACT_ATOMS: atom_id res chain seq x y z
N MET A 1 -8.11 16.68 12.35
CA MET A 1 -6.97 17.14 11.53
C MET A 1 -5.82 16.14 11.72
N ARG A 2 -5.24 15.58 10.65
CA ARG A 2 -4.01 14.79 10.78
C ARG A 2 -2.85 15.75 10.96
N MET A 3 -2.02 15.55 11.98
CA MET A 3 -0.76 16.28 12.12
C MET A 3 0.11 16.00 10.88
N PRO A 4 0.81 17.01 10.34
CA PRO A 4 1.78 16.76 9.29
C PRO A 4 2.85 15.79 9.81
N PRO A 5 3.38 14.90 8.95
CA PRO A 5 4.48 14.02 9.35
C PRO A 5 5.69 14.85 9.78
N ALA A 6 6.49 14.30 10.68
CA ALA A 6 7.75 14.91 11.09
C ALA A 6 8.67 15.11 9.87
N PRO A 7 9.53 16.15 9.85
CA PRO A 7 10.55 16.28 8.82
C PRO A 7 11.42 15.01 8.83
N SER A 8 11.51 14.31 7.70
CA SER A 8 12.12 12.97 7.52
C SER A 8 11.23 11.75 7.78
N MET A 9 9.91 11.93 7.88
CA MET A 9 8.93 10.84 7.91
C MET A 9 7.97 10.92 6.70
N PRO A 10 7.57 9.78 6.11
CA PRO A 10 6.61 9.76 5.01
C PRO A 10 5.20 10.15 5.45
N ASP A 11 4.38 10.57 4.51
CA ASP A 11 2.95 10.82 4.72
C ASP A 11 2.25 9.56 5.22
N ARG A 12 2.72 8.39 4.74
CA ARG A 12 2.29 7.05 5.15
C ARG A 12 3.48 6.09 5.08
N ASP A 13 3.84 5.51 6.22
CA ASP A 13 4.83 4.44 6.33
C ASP A 13 4.24 3.06 5.97
N VAL A 14 2.90 2.93 6.06
CA VAL A 14 2.15 1.75 5.63
C VAL A 14 0.99 2.16 4.74
N ILE A 15 0.88 1.49 3.58
CA ILE A 15 -0.30 1.57 2.72
C ILE A 15 -1.00 0.22 2.77
N ARG A 16 -2.31 0.24 3.05
CA ARG A 16 -3.17 -0.93 3.10
C ARG A 16 -4.36 -0.75 2.16
N VAL A 17 -4.68 -1.80 1.42
CA VAL A 17 -5.88 -1.93 0.60
C VAL A 17 -6.59 -3.23 0.95
N ILE A 18 -7.88 -3.31 0.67
CA ILE A 18 -8.63 -4.56 0.75
C ILE A 18 -9.01 -4.92 -0.69
N VAL A 19 -8.78 -6.17 -1.07
CA VAL A 19 -9.04 -6.68 -2.42
C VAL A 19 -9.76 -8.03 -2.34
N ALA A 20 -10.46 -8.39 -3.40
CA ALA A 20 -11.07 -9.71 -3.55
C ALA A 20 -10.00 -10.82 -3.60
N ASP A 21 -10.38 -12.07 -3.25
CA ASP A 21 -9.50 -13.25 -3.18
C ASP A 21 -8.68 -13.45 -4.46
N GLU A 22 -9.31 -13.29 -5.64
CA GLU A 22 -8.66 -13.43 -6.94
C GLU A 22 -7.59 -12.38 -7.24
N ASN A 23 -7.61 -11.24 -6.53
CA ASN A 23 -6.69 -10.13 -6.74
C ASN A 23 -5.53 -10.10 -5.73
N LEU A 24 -5.49 -11.01 -4.75
CA LEU A 24 -4.47 -11.04 -3.69
C LEU A 24 -3.04 -10.97 -4.25
N TYR A 25 -2.63 -12.00 -5.00
CA TYR A 25 -1.25 -12.12 -5.47
C TYR A 25 -0.88 -11.02 -6.47
N ARG A 26 -1.81 -10.67 -7.37
CA ARG A 26 -1.62 -9.57 -8.32
C ARG A 26 -1.40 -8.23 -7.62
N THR A 27 -2.09 -7.98 -6.51
CA THR A 27 -1.91 -6.77 -5.71
C THR A 27 -0.54 -6.76 -5.04
N MET A 28 -0.08 -7.89 -4.51
CA MET A 28 1.25 -8.00 -3.90
C MET A 28 2.37 -7.78 -4.93
N GLU A 29 2.26 -8.41 -6.10
CA GLU A 29 3.19 -8.21 -7.22
C GLU A 29 3.20 -6.76 -7.69
N LEU A 30 2.03 -6.13 -7.81
CA LEU A 30 1.92 -4.72 -8.17
C LEU A 30 2.63 -3.81 -7.17
N PHE A 31 2.50 -4.08 -5.86
CA PHE A 31 3.21 -3.32 -4.83
C PHE A 31 4.73 -3.48 -4.96
N HIS A 32 5.23 -4.68 -5.25
CA HIS A 32 6.66 -4.89 -5.51
C HIS A 32 7.15 -4.19 -6.79
N GLU A 33 6.40 -4.29 -7.89
CA GLU A 33 6.72 -3.62 -9.16
C GLU A 33 6.76 -2.10 -8.98
N LEU A 34 5.72 -1.53 -8.37
CA LEU A 34 5.61 -0.09 -8.18
C LEU A 34 6.71 0.43 -7.22
N ALA A 35 7.06 -0.33 -6.18
CA ALA A 35 8.17 0.03 -5.30
C ALA A 35 9.50 0.04 -6.06
N ARG A 36 9.76 -0.97 -6.90
CA ARG A 36 10.95 -1.02 -7.76
C ARG A 36 11.00 0.14 -8.76
N GLN A 37 9.88 0.50 -9.38
CA GLN A 37 9.79 1.63 -10.31
C GLN A 37 10.10 2.97 -9.64
N ASN A 38 9.73 3.11 -8.37
CA ASN A 38 10.04 4.30 -7.56
C ASN A 38 11.43 4.22 -6.89
N GLY A 39 12.25 3.20 -7.18
CA GLY A 39 13.58 3.05 -6.57
C GLY A 39 13.57 2.76 -5.06
N ILE A 40 12.47 2.18 -4.54
CA ILE A 40 12.28 1.89 -3.12
C ILE A 40 12.72 0.45 -2.85
N SER A 41 13.89 0.26 -2.22
CA SER A 41 14.47 -1.07 -1.98
C SER A 41 14.09 -1.67 -0.62
N LYS A 42 13.79 -0.84 0.38
CA LYS A 42 13.45 -1.28 1.74
C LYS A 42 11.95 -1.30 1.97
N THR A 43 11.30 -2.39 1.58
CA THR A 43 9.85 -2.59 1.76
C THR A 43 9.52 -3.99 2.28
N SER A 44 8.35 -4.13 2.90
CA SER A 44 7.76 -5.42 3.22
C SER A 44 6.32 -5.43 2.72
N VAL A 45 6.03 -6.35 1.79
CA VAL A 45 4.68 -6.59 1.29
C VAL A 45 4.11 -7.82 2.00
N GLY A 46 2.86 -7.73 2.41
CA GLY A 46 2.20 -8.83 3.12
C GLY A 46 0.69 -8.77 3.03
N ALA A 47 0.07 -9.90 3.34
CA ALA A 47 -1.36 -10.06 3.45
C ALA A 47 -1.76 -10.27 4.91
N GLY A 48 -2.85 -9.62 5.32
CA GLY A 48 -3.51 -9.87 6.60
C GLY A 48 -4.35 -11.14 6.57
N LYS A 49 -5.05 -11.42 7.67
CA LYS A 49 -6.03 -12.52 7.71
C LYS A 49 -7.20 -12.21 6.77
N PRO A 50 -7.67 -13.19 5.98
CA PRO A 50 -8.84 -13.00 5.14
C PRO A 50 -10.09 -12.88 6.02
N TYR A 51 -11.11 -12.20 5.49
CA TYR A 51 -12.44 -12.14 6.09
C TYR A 51 -13.51 -12.08 4.99
N VAL A 52 -14.77 -12.26 5.35
CA VAL A 52 -15.91 -12.11 4.44
C VAL A 52 -16.39 -10.68 4.51
N ALA A 53 -16.42 -9.98 3.37
CA ALA A 53 -17.02 -8.66 3.26
C ALA A 53 -18.53 -8.81 3.08
N ASP A 54 -19.25 -8.87 4.21
CA ASP A 54 -20.72 -8.93 4.31
C ASP A 54 -21.42 -7.63 3.87
N TYR A 55 -20.66 -6.53 3.80
CA TYR A 55 -21.10 -5.24 3.29
C TYR A 55 -21.07 -5.12 1.75
N ASN A 56 -20.74 -6.19 1.02
CA ASN A 56 -20.82 -6.28 -0.43
C ASN A 56 -21.93 -7.25 -0.87
N THR A 57 -22.54 -7.00 -2.03
CA THR A 57 -23.54 -7.91 -2.63
C THR A 57 -23.06 -8.40 -4.00
N PRO A 58 -22.80 -9.70 -4.20
CA PRO A 58 -22.81 -10.76 -3.18
C PRO A 58 -21.67 -10.60 -2.18
N GLU A 59 -21.82 -11.22 -1.00
CA GLU A 59 -20.74 -11.33 -0.04
C GLU A 59 -19.55 -12.04 -0.70
N GLN A 60 -18.34 -11.57 -0.39
CA GLN A 60 -17.13 -12.13 -0.98
C GLN A 60 -16.00 -12.19 0.04
N LYS A 61 -15.14 -13.19 -0.11
CA LYS A 61 -13.90 -13.31 0.67
C LYS A 61 -12.90 -12.26 0.18
N VAL A 62 -12.34 -11.50 1.11
CA VAL A 62 -11.41 -10.41 0.83
C VAL A 62 -10.15 -10.51 1.67
N TRP A 63 -9.10 -9.86 1.19
CA TRP A 63 -7.79 -9.81 1.83
C TRP A 63 -7.33 -8.38 2.06
N PRO A 64 -6.95 -8.01 3.29
CA PRO A 64 -6.13 -6.85 3.53
C PRO A 64 -4.73 -7.11 2.95
N VAL A 65 -4.29 -6.31 1.99
CA VAL A 65 -2.93 -6.33 1.44
C VAL A 65 -2.23 -5.04 1.81
N SER A 66 -0.99 -5.13 2.27
CA SER A 66 -0.22 -3.97 2.70
C SER A 66 1.21 -3.99 2.20
N ILE A 67 1.75 -2.79 2.02
CA ILE A 67 3.17 -2.53 1.86
C ILE A 67 3.62 -1.58 2.98
N LYS A 68 4.70 -1.95 3.67
CA LYS A 68 5.37 -1.14 4.68
C LYS A 68 6.71 -0.65 4.12
N PHE A 69 7.00 0.63 4.31
CA PHE A 69 8.26 1.28 3.96
C PHE A 69 9.14 1.39 5.20
N PHE A 70 10.45 1.19 5.02
CA PHE A 70 11.42 1.33 6.10
C PHE A 70 12.40 2.48 5.81
N PRO A 71 12.90 3.15 6.86
CA PRO A 71 13.98 4.12 6.75
C PRO A 71 15.22 3.55 6.04
N ASP A 72 15.89 4.38 5.25
CA ASP A 72 17.13 4.02 4.59
C ASP A 72 18.38 4.33 5.43
N ARG A 73 18.27 5.23 6.42
CA ARG A 73 19.37 5.58 7.33
C ARG A 73 19.42 4.73 8.59
N PRO A 74 20.59 4.65 9.27
CA PRO A 74 20.76 3.94 10.54
C PRO A 74 20.05 4.59 11.74
N ASP A 75 19.65 5.87 11.64
CA ASP A 75 18.99 6.64 12.69
C ASP A 75 17.45 6.54 12.63
N ASP A 76 16.93 5.53 11.93
CA ASP A 76 15.51 5.33 11.67
C ASP A 76 14.81 6.50 10.93
N THR A 77 15.57 7.32 10.18
CA THR A 77 15.02 8.39 9.33
C THR A 77 15.13 8.12 7.82
N PHE A 78 14.27 8.77 7.05
CA PHE A 78 14.29 8.70 5.59
C PHE A 78 15.22 9.79 5.04
N THR A 79 16.10 9.45 4.10
CA THR A 79 16.76 10.47 3.27
C THR A 79 15.73 11.24 2.46
N PRO A 80 16.00 12.51 2.09
CA PRO A 80 15.06 13.30 1.28
C PRO A 80 14.61 12.59 -0.01
N VAL A 81 15.54 11.90 -0.69
CA VAL A 81 15.24 11.15 -1.92
C VAL A 81 14.35 9.94 -1.63
N HIS A 82 14.67 9.14 -0.61
CA HIS A 82 13.84 7.97 -0.25
C HIS A 82 12.45 8.39 0.24
N LEU A 83 12.38 9.49 1.01
CA LEU A 83 11.13 10.10 1.45
C LEU A 83 10.25 10.53 0.27
N GLU A 84 10.83 11.24 -0.71
CA GLU A 84 10.13 11.65 -1.93
C GLU A 84 9.60 10.44 -2.70
N ASN A 85 10.41 9.39 -2.86
CA ASN A 85 10.01 8.15 -3.53
C ASN A 85 8.82 7.48 -2.84
N VAL A 86 8.84 7.35 -1.51
CA VAL A 86 7.74 6.77 -0.72
C VAL A 86 6.47 7.61 -0.84
N ASN A 87 6.58 8.94 -0.77
CA ASN A 87 5.42 9.83 -0.92
C ASN A 87 4.84 9.78 -2.35
N ASN A 88 5.69 9.63 -3.37
CA ASN A 88 5.26 9.47 -4.76
C ASN A 88 4.57 8.13 -5.00
N PHE A 89 5.09 7.03 -4.42
CA PHE A 89 4.41 5.74 -4.40
C PHE A 89 2.98 5.91 -3.88
N GLY A 90 2.81 6.58 -2.73
CA GLY A 90 1.50 6.77 -2.11
C GLY A 90 0.47 7.48 -3.00
N LYS A 91 0.92 8.38 -3.87
CA LYS A 91 0.07 9.09 -4.85
C LYS A 91 -0.32 8.18 -6.03
N GLN A 92 0.57 7.27 -6.44
CA GLN A 92 0.40 6.42 -7.62
C GLN A 92 -0.42 5.14 -7.37
N VAL A 93 -0.52 4.67 -6.12
CA VAL A 93 -1.15 3.36 -5.80
C VAL A 93 -2.54 3.21 -6.39
N ASN A 94 -3.41 4.22 -6.26
CA ASN A 94 -4.79 4.12 -6.73
C ASN A 94 -4.85 4.00 -8.26
N GLU A 95 -4.03 4.76 -8.98
CA GLU A 95 -3.94 4.71 -10.44
C GLU A 95 -3.33 3.38 -10.92
N ALA A 96 -2.32 2.88 -10.22
CA ALA A 96 -1.70 1.58 -10.51
C ALA A 96 -2.71 0.44 -10.37
N LEU A 97 -3.50 0.42 -9.28
CA LEU A 97 -4.57 -0.56 -9.08
C LEU A 97 -5.63 -0.47 -10.18
N SER A 98 -6.06 0.75 -10.51
CA SER A 98 -7.05 0.97 -11.58
C SER A 98 -6.56 0.48 -12.94
N ARG A 99 -5.29 0.75 -13.30
CA ARG A 99 -4.69 0.29 -14.56
C ARG A 99 -4.54 -1.24 -14.61
N ALA A 100 -4.33 -1.88 -13.47
CA ALA A 100 -4.27 -3.33 -13.35
C ALA A 100 -5.67 -4.01 -13.31
N GLY A 101 -6.76 -3.23 -13.35
CA GLY A 101 -8.12 -3.75 -13.22
C GLY A 101 -8.43 -4.27 -11.80
N ILE A 102 -7.65 -3.87 -10.79
CA ILE A 102 -7.83 -4.30 -9.41
C ILE A 102 -8.77 -3.32 -8.71
N VAL A 103 -9.97 -3.80 -8.41
CA VAL A 103 -10.96 -3.02 -7.66
C VAL A 103 -10.71 -3.18 -6.17
N LYS A 104 -10.53 -2.06 -5.48
CA LYS A 104 -10.48 -2.05 -4.02
C LYS A 104 -11.87 -2.33 -3.48
N VAL A 105 -11.94 -3.19 -2.48
CA VAL A 105 -13.14 -3.34 -1.66
C VAL A 105 -13.07 -2.31 -0.54
N ILE A 106 -14.11 -1.49 -0.40
CA ILE A 106 -14.17 -0.40 0.59
C ILE A 106 -15.39 -0.67 1.47
N PRO A 107 -15.25 -0.69 2.81
CA PRO A 107 -16.42 -0.71 3.70
C PRO A 107 -17.33 0.49 3.38
N VAL A 108 -18.63 0.24 3.33
CA VAL A 108 -19.61 1.34 3.32
C VAL A 108 -19.70 1.81 4.78
N ASP A 109 -19.20 3.02 5.05
CA ASP A 109 -19.36 3.68 6.36
C ASP A 109 -20.84 3.97 6.66
#